data_AF-A0A968H720-F1
#
_entry.id   AF-A0A968H720-F1
#
_cell.length_a   1.000
_cell.length_b   1.000
_cell.length_c   1.000
_cell.angle_alpha   90.00
_cell.angle_beta   90.00
_cell.angle_gamma   90.00
#
_symmetry.space_group_name_H-M   'P 1'
#
loop_
_entity.id
_entity.type
_entity.pdbx_description
1 polymer ?
#
loop_
_entity_poly.entity_id
_entity_poly.type
_entity_poly.pdbx_seq_one_letter_code
_entity_poly.pdbx_strand_id
1 'polypeptide(L)'
;MDGVLASTNDGPAFASLEIAATGLRLPNLLDSQGAKAADLYPNEAAALVAFDILIGNGDRGRNLKASLTTPHIKIFKAFDHSECLLNIEDDPKDSLKRLADATDLVAQAHPFYGHVRNSLLNDWATRISGLDDVYIQECCSMGKTFRAVTVDMQQDTAAALIKRKNALPAIITKHFGTIKPCLL
;
A
#
# COMPACT_ATOMS: atom_id res chain seq x y z
N MET A 1 23.31 -6.97 -5.84
CA MET A 1 22.38 -7.01 -6.98
C MET A 1 23.28 -6.79 -8.18
N ASP A 2 23.65 -7.88 -8.85
CA ASP A 2 24.65 -7.80 -9.92
C ASP A 2 23.87 -7.88 -11.24
N GLY A 3 23.77 -6.75 -11.94
CA GLY A 3 23.12 -6.63 -13.23
C GLY A 3 24.06 -5.95 -14.21
N VAL A 4 23.91 -6.28 -15.49
CA VAL A 4 24.71 -5.70 -16.56
C VAL A 4 23.79 -4.87 -17.45
N LEU A 5 24.21 -3.66 -17.79
CA LEU A 5 23.58 -2.86 -18.82
C LEU A 5 23.78 -3.55 -20.17
N ALA A 6 22.69 -4.01 -20.78
CA ALA A 6 22.68 -4.61 -22.10
C ALA A 6 22.05 -3.63 -23.11
N SER A 7 22.45 -3.69 -24.38
CA SER A 7 21.80 -2.92 -25.43
C SER A 7 20.81 -3.81 -26.17
N THR A 8 19.55 -3.40 -26.25
CA THR A 8 18.53 -3.99 -27.12
C THR A 8 18.27 -3.08 -28.31
N ASN A 9 17.54 -3.55 -29.33
CA ASN A 9 17.19 -2.74 -30.51
C ASN A 9 16.37 -1.48 -30.17
N ASP A 10 15.77 -1.41 -28.97
CA ASP A 10 14.99 -0.27 -28.48
C ASP A 10 15.75 0.58 -27.43
N GLY A 11 17.06 0.34 -27.23
CA GLY A 11 17.93 1.10 -26.32
C GLY A 11 18.53 0.28 -25.18
N PRO A 12 19.25 0.94 -24.24
CA PRO A 12 19.86 0.27 -23.10
C PRO A 12 18.79 -0.32 -22.18
N ALA A 13 18.83 -1.63 -21.99
CA ALA A 13 17.98 -2.40 -21.10
C ALA A 13 18.80 -3.01 -19.96
N PHE A 14 18.22 -3.06 -18.77
CA PHE A 14 18.86 -3.70 -17.62
C PHE A 14 18.61 -5.21 -17.69
N ALA A 15 19.65 -5.99 -17.98
CA ALA A 15 19.58 -7.44 -17.92
C ALA A 15 20.09 -7.90 -16.54
N SER A 16 19.16 -8.32 -15.67
CA SER A 16 19.53 -8.95 -14.40
C SER A 16 19.67 -10.46 -14.62
N LEU A 17 20.87 -10.99 -14.33
CA LEU A 17 21.07 -12.43 -14.23
C LEU A 17 20.60 -12.84 -12.82
N GLU A 18 19.41 -13.43 -12.72
CA GLU A 18 18.92 -13.98 -11.46
C GLU A 18 19.63 -15.31 -11.18
N ILE A 19 20.82 -15.25 -10.58
CA ILE A 19 21.41 -16.43 -9.96
C ILE A 19 20.53 -16.74 -8.75
N ALA A 20 19.75 -17.81 -8.84
CA ALA A 20 18.87 -18.28 -7.77
C ALA A 20 19.69 -18.51 -6.50
N ALA A 21 19.78 -17.50 -5.64
CA ALA A 21 19.92 -17.73 -4.22
C ALA A 21 18.76 -18.64 -3.85
N THR A 22 19.03 -19.74 -3.15
CA THR A 22 18.05 -20.71 -2.65
C THR A 22 16.96 -19.99 -1.86
N GLY A 23 16.00 -19.45 -2.60
CA GLY A 23 15.07 -18.47 -2.11
C GLY A 23 14.07 -19.19 -1.25
N LEU A 24 13.99 -18.82 0.03
CA LEU A 24 12.86 -19.24 0.86
C LEU A 24 11.58 -18.94 0.09
N ARG A 25 10.92 -20.00 -0.41
CA ARG A 25 9.55 -19.91 -0.92
C ARG A 25 8.65 -19.65 0.29
N LEU A 26 8.50 -18.38 0.63
CA LEU A 26 7.48 -17.98 1.59
C LEU A 26 6.12 -18.01 0.89
N PRO A 27 5.18 -18.85 1.38
CA PRO A 27 3.82 -18.83 0.88
C PRO A 27 3.18 -17.46 1.16
N ASN A 28 2.19 -17.12 0.35
CA ASN A 28 1.36 -15.95 0.63
C ASN A 28 0.64 -16.15 1.97
N LEU A 29 0.41 -15.04 2.67
CA LEU A 29 -0.36 -15.06 3.91
C LEU A 29 -1.80 -15.49 3.58
N LEU A 30 -2.28 -16.51 4.29
CA LEU A 30 -3.67 -16.92 4.23
C LEU A 30 -4.51 -16.04 5.17
N ASP A 31 -5.78 -15.83 4.87
CA ASP A 31 -6.67 -14.99 5.68
C ASP A 31 -6.78 -15.48 7.13
N SER A 32 -6.77 -16.81 7.33
CA SER A 32 -6.76 -17.45 8.65
C SER A 32 -5.51 -17.15 9.48
N GLN A 33 -4.46 -16.59 8.87
CA GLN A 33 -3.20 -16.25 9.52
C GLN A 33 -3.09 -14.76 9.85
N GLY A 34 -4.10 -13.94 9.51
CA GLY A 34 -4.11 -12.49 9.75
C GLY A 34 -3.83 -12.11 11.20
N ALA A 35 -4.54 -12.73 12.15
CA ALA A 35 -4.35 -12.50 13.59
C ALA A 35 -2.92 -12.82 14.03
N LYS A 36 -2.40 -13.99 13.66
CA LYS A 36 -1.03 -14.42 14.00
C LYS A 36 0.03 -13.49 13.42
N ALA A 37 -0.18 -13.01 12.19
CA ALA A 37 0.73 -12.08 11.54
C ALA A 37 0.69 -10.70 12.21
N ALA A 38 -0.49 -10.21 12.60
CA ALA A 38 -0.63 -8.95 13.34
C ALA A 38 -0.03 -9.05 14.76
N ASP A 39 -0.09 -10.20 15.41
CA ASP A 39 0.57 -10.40 16.71
C ASP A 39 2.10 -10.41 16.59
N LEU A 40 2.64 -11.02 15.53
CA LEU A 40 4.09 -11.13 15.32
C LEU A 40 4.71 -9.84 14.74
N TYR A 41 3.95 -9.11 13.92
CA TYR A 41 4.34 -7.89 13.22
C TYR A 41 3.32 -6.76 13.46
N PRO A 42 3.08 -6.35 14.72
CA PRO A 42 1.98 -5.44 15.07
C PRO A 42 2.15 -4.05 14.47
N ASN A 43 3.40 -3.59 14.37
CA ASN A 43 3.70 -2.27 13.82
C ASN A 43 3.55 -2.27 12.29
N GLU A 44 4.03 -3.30 11.61
CA GLU A 44 3.96 -3.44 10.16
C GLU A 44 2.52 -3.67 9.68
N ALA A 45 1.73 -4.46 10.42
CA ALA A 45 0.32 -4.66 10.12
C ALA A 45 -0.47 -3.34 10.25
N ALA A 46 -0.24 -2.56 11.31
CA ALA A 46 -0.86 -1.24 11.48
C ALA A 46 -0.42 -0.24 10.39
N ALA A 47 0.87 -0.23 10.05
CA ALA A 47 1.40 0.59 8.96
C ALA A 47 0.74 0.26 7.63
N LEU A 48 0.62 -1.04 7.31
CA LEU A 48 0.02 -1.50 6.06
C LEU A 48 -1.45 -1.12 5.97
N VAL A 49 -2.23 -1.29 7.05
CA VAL A 49 -3.63 -0.86 7.08
C VAL A 49 -3.76 0.64 6.80
N ALA A 50 -2.98 1.47 7.49
CA ALA A 50 -3.02 2.92 7.28
C ALA A 50 -2.64 3.30 5.84
N PHE A 51 -1.62 2.63 5.29
CA PHE A 51 -1.16 2.85 3.91
C PHE A 51 -2.18 2.40 2.87
N ASP A 52 -2.77 1.21 3.03
CA ASP A 52 -3.76 0.68 2.08
C ASP A 52 -5.06 1.50 2.11
N ILE A 53 -5.46 2.06 3.26
CA ILE A 53 -6.56 3.04 3.34
C ILE A 53 -6.20 4.33 2.58
N LEU A 54 -4.94 4.80 2.67
CA LEU A 54 -4.47 5.99 1.93
C LEU A 54 -4.52 5.77 0.41
N ILE A 55 -3.98 4.67 -0.10
CA ILE A 55 -3.90 4.43 -1.55
C ILE A 55 -5.17 3.81 -2.14
N GLY A 56 -6.11 3.41 -1.28
CA GLY A 56 -7.37 2.78 -1.67
C GLY A 56 -7.24 1.31 -2.07
N ASN A 57 -6.30 0.58 -1.48
CA ASN A 57 -6.13 -0.85 -1.76
C ASN A 57 -7.01 -1.71 -0.84
N GLY A 58 -8.11 -2.23 -1.37
CA GLY A 58 -8.98 -3.20 -0.69
C GLY A 58 -8.64 -4.67 -0.96
N ASP A 59 -7.74 -4.95 -1.91
CA ASP A 59 -7.40 -6.30 -2.39
C ASP A 59 -6.07 -6.80 -1.81
N ARG A 60 -5.88 -6.63 -0.50
CA ARG A 60 -4.65 -7.09 0.17
C ARG A 60 -4.66 -8.60 0.45
N GLY A 61 -5.81 -9.26 0.33
CA GLY A 61 -5.94 -10.70 0.55
C GLY A 61 -4.97 -11.48 -0.34
N ARG A 62 -4.17 -12.38 0.24
CA ARG A 62 -3.14 -13.18 -0.46
C ARG A 62 -2.02 -12.37 -1.15
N ASN A 63 -2.02 -11.05 -1.04
CA ASN A 63 -1.05 -10.10 -1.61
C ASN A 63 -0.03 -9.64 -0.54
N LEU A 64 0.36 -10.58 0.32
CA LEU A 64 1.27 -10.36 1.44
C LEU A 64 2.12 -11.60 1.70
N LYS A 65 3.39 -11.42 2.02
CA LYS A 65 4.28 -12.48 2.53
C LYS A 65 4.72 -12.15 3.94
N ALA A 66 4.57 -13.11 4.86
CA ALA A 66 5.08 -12.98 6.21
C ALA A 66 5.78 -14.27 6.67
N SER A 67 6.92 -14.13 7.33
CA SER A 67 7.60 -15.25 8.00
C SER A 67 6.94 -15.49 9.36
N LEU A 68 6.13 -16.53 9.48
CA LEU A 68 5.38 -16.83 10.73
C LEU A 68 5.98 -17.98 11.56
N THR A 69 6.93 -18.72 10.99
CA THR A 69 7.45 -19.97 11.57
C THR A 69 8.97 -19.99 11.68
N THR A 70 9.66 -18.99 11.11
CA THR A 70 11.12 -18.95 11.05
C THR A 70 11.63 -17.72 11.80
N PRO A 71 11.90 -17.81 13.12
CA PRO A 71 12.08 -16.65 14.00
C PRO A 71 13.25 -15.73 13.63
N HIS A 72 14.28 -16.29 13.00
CA HIS A 72 15.51 -15.60 12.60
C HIS A 72 15.36 -14.85 11.27
N ILE A 73 14.26 -15.05 10.54
CA ILE A 73 13.97 -14.36 9.29
C ILE A 73 12.72 -13.51 9.49
N LYS A 74 12.90 -12.20 9.66
CA LYS A 74 11.81 -11.23 9.71
C LYS A 74 11.47 -10.79 8.30
N ILE A 75 10.42 -11.38 7.74
CA ILE A 75 9.88 -10.95 6.45
C ILE A 75 8.43 -10.56 6.68
N PHE A 76 8.08 -9.35 6.28
CA PHE A 76 6.72 -8.84 6.18
C PHE A 76 6.69 -7.92 4.95
N LYS A 77 6.09 -8.36 3.86
CA LYS A 77 6.15 -7.66 2.58
C LYS A 77 4.82 -7.75 1.84
N ALA A 78 4.15 -6.61 1.72
CA ALA A 78 3.06 -6.45 0.77
C ALA A 78 3.64 -6.43 -0.65
N PHE A 79 2.92 -7.05 -1.57
CA PHE A 79 3.22 -7.04 -2.99
C PHE A 79 1.91 -7.03 -3.74
N ASP A 80 1.96 -6.70 -5.02
CA ASP A 80 0.77 -6.48 -5.85
C ASP A 80 -0.11 -5.32 -5.34
N HIS A 81 -0.11 -4.25 -6.12
CA HIS A 81 -0.85 -3.02 -5.85
C HIS A 81 -1.62 -2.62 -7.11
N SER A 82 -2.02 -3.59 -7.96
CA SER A 82 -2.74 -3.30 -9.19
C SER A 82 -4.10 -2.65 -8.94
N GLU A 83 -4.77 -3.02 -7.84
CA GLU A 83 -6.12 -2.57 -7.45
C GLU A 83 -6.07 -1.39 -6.48
N CYS A 84 -5.37 -0.32 -6.85
CA CYS A 84 -5.32 0.91 -6.05
C CYS A 84 -5.11 2.15 -6.92
N LEU A 85 -5.18 3.35 -6.32
CA LEU A 85 -4.97 4.64 -6.99
C LEU A 85 -5.92 4.87 -8.19
N LEU A 86 -5.43 4.65 -9.41
CA LEU A 86 -6.17 4.87 -10.66
C LEU A 86 -7.02 3.66 -11.07
N ASN A 87 -6.93 2.56 -10.32
CA ASN A 87 -7.60 1.29 -10.58
C ASN A 87 -8.47 0.86 -9.38
N ILE A 88 -9.08 1.82 -8.69
CA ILE A 88 -10.05 1.53 -7.62
C ILE A 88 -11.41 1.17 -8.23
N GLU A 89 -11.72 1.79 -9.37
CA GLU A 89 -12.90 1.64 -10.20
C GLU A 89 -12.48 1.28 -11.63
N ASP A 90 -13.43 0.84 -12.46
CA ASP A 90 -13.19 0.50 -13.86
C ASP A 90 -12.68 1.68 -14.70
N ASP A 91 -13.06 2.91 -14.34
CA ASP A 91 -12.59 4.15 -14.99
C ASP A 91 -11.62 4.93 -14.09
N PRO A 92 -10.45 5.36 -14.60
CA PRO A 92 -9.47 6.11 -13.81
C PRO A 92 -9.98 7.45 -13.25
N LYS A 93 -10.91 8.13 -13.94
CA LYS A 93 -11.47 9.39 -13.43
C LYS A 93 -12.41 9.13 -12.27
N ASP A 94 -13.16 8.04 -12.30
CA ASP A 94 -14.02 7.66 -11.19
C ASP A 94 -13.19 7.15 -10.00
N SER A 95 -12.09 6.42 -10.26
CA SER A 95 -11.08 6.10 -9.25
C SER A 95 -10.53 7.36 -8.57
N LEU A 96 -10.17 8.39 -9.34
CA LEU A 96 -9.68 9.67 -8.80
C LEU A 96 -10.75 10.39 -7.97
N LYS A 97 -12.00 10.44 -8.43
CA LYS A 97 -13.10 11.04 -7.66
C LYS A 97 -13.29 10.34 -6.32
N ARG A 98 -13.28 9.00 -6.33
CA ARG A 98 -13.44 8.19 -5.12
C ARG A 98 -12.24 8.33 -4.18
N LEU A 99 -11.02 8.31 -4.72
CA LEU A 99 -9.81 8.56 -3.94
C LEU A 99 -9.81 9.97 -3.31
N ALA A 100 -10.31 10.97 -4.03
CA ALA A 100 -10.44 12.35 -3.55
C ALA A 100 -11.59 12.55 -2.54
N ASP A 101 -12.48 11.57 -2.34
CA ASP A 101 -13.44 11.57 -1.25
C ASP A 101 -12.72 11.28 0.07
N ALA A 102 -12.43 12.37 0.79
CA ALA A 102 -11.77 12.37 2.09
C ALA A 102 -12.60 11.76 3.23
N THR A 103 -13.77 11.18 2.92
CA THR A 103 -14.66 10.56 3.90
C THR A 103 -14.99 9.11 3.58
N ASP A 104 -14.64 8.62 2.40
CA ASP A 104 -14.85 7.24 1.96
C ASP A 104 -13.76 6.30 2.50
N LEU A 105 -14.18 5.12 2.95
CA LEU A 105 -13.27 4.00 3.22
C LEU A 105 -13.17 3.16 1.93
N VAL A 106 -12.26 3.55 1.04
CA VAL A 106 -12.05 2.85 -0.23
C VAL A 106 -11.64 1.39 0.00
N ALA A 107 -10.68 1.16 0.90
CA ALA A 107 -10.26 -0.18 1.33
C ALA A 107 -11.30 -0.79 2.28
N GLN A 108 -12.42 -1.26 1.74
CA GLN A 108 -13.54 -1.79 2.55
C GLN A 108 -13.22 -3.13 3.23
N ALA A 109 -12.25 -3.87 2.70
CA ALA A 109 -11.75 -5.12 3.26
C ALA A 109 -10.24 -5.04 3.46
N HIS A 110 -9.72 -5.67 4.52
CA HIS A 110 -8.30 -5.82 4.76
C HIS A 110 -8.05 -7.03 5.68
N PRO A 111 -7.03 -7.87 5.44
CA PRO A 111 -6.72 -9.05 6.26
C PRO A 111 -6.33 -8.75 7.72
N PHE A 112 -6.26 -7.47 8.11
CA PHE A 112 -5.88 -7.05 9.45
C PHE A 112 -6.95 -6.18 10.15
N TYR A 113 -8.10 -5.96 9.52
CA TYR A 113 -9.26 -5.43 10.23
C TYR A 113 -9.65 -6.42 11.33
N GLY A 114 -9.93 -5.91 12.54
CA GLY A 114 -10.12 -6.74 13.73
C GLY A 114 -8.84 -7.23 14.40
N HIS A 115 -7.65 -6.94 13.87
CA HIS A 115 -6.38 -7.51 14.37
C HIS A 115 -5.31 -6.45 14.70
N VAL A 116 -5.37 -5.26 14.10
CA VAL A 116 -4.41 -4.18 14.40
C VAL A 116 -4.75 -3.46 15.70
N ARG A 117 -3.73 -3.08 16.47
CA ARG A 117 -3.89 -2.24 17.67
C ARG A 117 -4.28 -0.82 17.28
N ASN A 118 -5.26 -0.26 17.97
CA ASN A 118 -5.77 1.08 17.73
C ASN A 118 -4.69 2.16 17.95
N SER A 119 -3.86 2.01 18.98
CA SER A 119 -2.75 2.93 19.24
C SER A 119 -1.78 3.01 18.06
N LEU A 120 -1.29 1.86 17.60
CA LEU A 120 -0.36 1.79 16.46
C LEU A 120 -0.98 2.28 15.16
N LEU A 121 -2.26 1.97 14.91
CA LEU A 121 -2.96 2.45 13.73
C LEU A 121 -3.07 3.98 13.72
N ASN A 122 -3.43 4.59 14.85
CA ASN A 122 -3.52 6.04 14.98
C ASN A 122 -2.15 6.72 14.90
N ASP A 123 -1.10 6.10 15.45
CA ASP A 123 0.28 6.58 15.32
C ASP A 123 0.70 6.65 13.84
N TRP A 124 0.44 5.59 13.07
CA TRP A 124 0.74 5.57 11.64
C TRP A 124 -0.12 6.55 10.85
N ALA A 125 -1.41 6.65 11.15
CA ALA A 125 -2.29 7.64 10.51
C ALA A 125 -1.79 9.07 10.73
N THR A 126 -1.35 9.38 11.95
CA THR A 126 -0.80 10.69 12.31
C THR A 126 0.53 10.95 11.59
N ARG A 127 1.43 9.96 11.57
CA ARG A 127 2.72 10.07 10.85
C ARG A 127 2.51 10.30 9.36
N ILE A 128 1.61 9.55 8.73
CA ILE A 128 1.27 9.70 7.32
C ILE A 128 0.65 11.07 7.08
N SER A 129 -0.33 11.49 7.90
CA SER A 129 -0.96 12.81 7.78
C SER A 129 0.03 13.97 7.90
N GLY A 130 1.05 13.82 8.74
CA GLY A 130 2.10 14.82 8.96
C GLY A 130 3.23 14.81 7.92
N LEU A 131 3.22 13.89 6.95
CA LEU A 131 4.20 13.88 5.87
C LEU A 131 4.03 15.13 5.00
N ASP A 132 5.13 15.77 4.63
CA ASP A 132 5.07 16.98 3.81
C ASP A 132 4.53 16.69 2.40
N ASP A 133 3.73 17.59 1.85
CA ASP A 133 2.98 17.35 0.61
C ASP A 133 3.92 17.16 -0.60
N VAL A 134 5.10 17.78 -0.56
CA VAL A 134 6.13 17.69 -1.59
C VAL A 134 6.53 16.25 -1.90
N TYR A 135 6.59 15.37 -0.90
CA TYR A 135 6.99 13.99 -1.11
C TYR A 135 5.95 13.20 -1.92
N ILE A 136 4.66 13.46 -1.72
CA ILE A 136 3.60 12.85 -2.55
C ILE A 136 3.66 13.39 -3.97
N GLN A 137 3.85 14.70 -4.12
CA GLN A 137 3.95 15.34 -5.44
C GLN A 137 5.11 14.76 -6.26
N GLU A 138 6.29 14.62 -5.66
CA GLU A 138 7.46 14.03 -6.30
C GLU A 138 7.25 12.55 -6.65
N CYS A 139 6.63 11.76 -5.77
CA CYS A 139 6.36 10.35 -6.05
C CYS A 139 5.34 10.15 -7.19
N CYS A 140 4.39 11.06 -7.36
CA CYS A 140 3.38 10.96 -8.41
C CYS A 140 3.83 11.57 -9.75
N SER A 141 4.73 12.56 -9.72
CA SER A 141 5.06 13.37 -10.91
C SER A 141 6.33 12.87 -11.61
N MET A 142 6.18 12.23 -12.76
CA MET A 142 7.29 11.85 -13.65
C MET A 142 7.69 12.96 -14.63
N GLY A 143 6.94 14.06 -14.67
CA GLY A 143 7.16 15.19 -15.59
C GLY A 143 6.85 14.88 -17.06
N LYS A 144 6.35 13.68 -17.36
CA LYS A 144 5.94 13.23 -18.70
C LYS A 144 4.87 12.15 -18.59
N THR A 145 4.08 12.00 -19.64
CA THR A 145 3.15 10.88 -19.78
C THR A 145 3.90 9.55 -19.71
N PHE A 146 3.35 8.60 -18.94
CA PHE A 146 3.86 7.25 -18.86
C PHE A 146 2.74 6.26 -19.18
N ARG A 147 2.89 5.54 -20.29
CA ARG A 147 1.84 4.65 -20.84
C ARG A 147 0.51 5.41 -21.00
N ALA A 148 -0.54 4.96 -20.32
CA ALA A 148 -1.87 5.57 -20.35
C ALA A 148 -2.07 6.70 -19.31
N VAL A 149 -1.09 6.95 -18.44
CA VAL A 149 -1.21 7.95 -17.37
C VAL A 149 -0.62 9.28 -17.83
N THR A 150 -1.49 10.26 -18.07
CA THR A 150 -1.09 11.62 -18.48
C THR A 150 -0.46 12.41 -17.33
N VAL A 151 0.19 13.52 -17.65
CA VAL A 151 0.72 14.46 -16.64
C VAL A 151 -0.40 15.00 -15.76
N ASP A 152 -1.56 15.35 -16.34
CA ASP A 152 -2.72 15.83 -15.59
C ASP A 152 -3.21 14.75 -14.60
N MET A 153 -3.29 13.48 -15.02
CA MET A 153 -3.67 12.38 -14.13
C MET A 153 -2.66 12.18 -12.99
N GLN A 154 -1.37 12.40 -13.22
CA GLN A 154 -0.34 12.34 -12.17
C GLN A 154 -0.56 13.44 -11.13
N GLN A 155 -0.83 14.67 -11.58
CA GLN A 155 -1.12 15.81 -10.72
C GLN A 155 -2.42 15.63 -9.94
N ASP A 156 -3.47 15.13 -10.60
CA ASP A 156 -4.76 14.82 -9.98
C ASP A 156 -4.63 13.70 -8.94
N THR A 157 -3.82 12.67 -9.23
CA THR A 157 -3.51 11.59 -8.27
C THR A 157 -2.79 12.16 -7.04
N ALA A 158 -1.79 13.02 -7.24
CA ALA A 158 -1.09 13.67 -6.14
C ALA A 158 -2.04 14.51 -5.28
N ALA A 159 -2.89 15.32 -5.90
CA ALA A 159 -3.87 16.14 -5.21
C ALA A 159 -4.89 15.31 -4.43
N ALA A 160 -5.40 14.23 -5.02
CA ALA A 160 -6.30 13.30 -4.35
C ALA A 160 -5.64 12.62 -3.15
N LEU A 161 -4.40 12.13 -3.31
CA LEU A 161 -3.64 11.51 -2.23
C LEU A 161 -3.31 12.50 -1.10
N ILE A 162 -2.93 13.75 -1.40
CA ILE A 162 -2.68 14.77 -0.39
C ILE A 162 -3.94 15.05 0.43
N LYS A 163 -5.06 15.27 -0.26
CA LYS A 163 -6.35 15.50 0.40
C LYS A 163 -6.73 14.34 1.31
N ARG A 164 -6.56 13.11 0.83
CA ARG A 164 -6.86 11.88 1.58
C ARG A 164 -5.89 11.65 2.73
N LYS A 165 -4.58 11.88 2.53
CA LYS A 165 -3.51 11.84 3.54
C LYS A 165 -3.87 12.74 4.72
N ASN A 166 -4.25 13.99 4.44
CA ASN A 166 -4.62 14.98 5.46
C ASN A 166 -5.90 14.59 6.23
N ALA A 167 -6.79 13.82 5.60
CA ALA A 167 -8.02 13.33 6.22
C ALA A 167 -7.90 11.93 6.84
N LEU A 168 -6.75 11.26 6.70
CA LEU A 168 -6.58 9.84 7.05
C LEU A 168 -6.98 9.52 8.51
N PRO A 169 -6.58 10.31 9.53
CA PRO A 169 -7.02 10.07 10.90
C PRO A 169 -8.55 10.17 11.07
N ALA A 170 -9.19 11.10 10.36
CA ALA A 170 -10.64 11.28 10.39
C ALA A 170 -11.37 10.12 9.67
N ILE A 171 -10.82 9.64 8.55
CA ILE A 171 -11.34 8.45 7.84
C ILE A 171 -11.32 7.24 8.79
N ILE A 172 -10.19 6.96 9.43
CA ILE A 172 -10.06 5.83 10.37
C ILE A 172 -11.04 5.96 11.53
N THR A 173 -11.16 7.16 12.11
CA THR A 173 -12.09 7.42 13.22
C THR A 173 -13.54 7.20 12.80
N LYS A 174 -13.95 7.74 11.65
CA LYS A 174 -15.32 7.60 11.12
C LYS A 174 -15.69 6.15 10.87
N HIS A 175 -14.73 5.36 10.38
CA HIS A 175 -14.94 3.96 10.00
C HIS A 175 -14.44 2.96 11.04
N PHE A 176 -14.30 3.40 12.29
CA PHE A 176 -13.85 2.55 13.41
C PHE A 176 -14.68 1.26 13.53
N GLY A 177 -16.00 1.34 13.31
CA GLY A 177 -16.90 0.17 13.35
C GLY A 177 -16.66 -0.86 12.24
N THR A 178 -16.06 -0.47 11.12
CA THR A 178 -15.69 -1.37 10.01
C THR A 178 -14.29 -1.93 10.22
N ILE A 179 -13.33 -1.07 10.55
CA ILE A 179 -11.91 -1.45 10.77
C ILE A 179 -11.75 -2.31 12.02
N LYS A 180 -12.54 -2.02 13.06
CA LYS A 180 -12.56 -2.71 14.37
C LYS A 180 -11.16 -2.91 14.97
N PRO A 181 -10.34 -1.87 15.12
CA PRO A 181 -9.00 -2.05 15.70
C PRO A 181 -9.09 -2.47 17.17
N CYS A 182 -8.15 -3.28 17.62
CA CYS A 182 -8.05 -3.77 19.00
C CYS A 182 -7.71 -2.61 19.95
N LEU A 183 -8.42 -2.49 21.07
CA LEU A 183 -8.21 -1.41 22.05
C LEU A 183 -7.01 -1.61 22.99
N LEU A 184 -6.36 -2.78 22.92
CA LEU A 184 -5.25 -3.21 23.79
C LEU A 184 -3.89 -3.04 23.11
#